data_AF-X6MVU4-F1
#
_entry.id   AF-X6MVU4-F1
#
_cell.length_a   1.000
_cell.length_b   1.000
_cell.length_c   1.000
_cell.angle_alpha   90.00
_cell.angle_beta   90.00
_cell.angle_gamma   90.00
#
_symmetry.space_group_name_H-M   'P 1'
#
loop_
_entity.id
_entity.type
_entity.pdbx_description
1 polymer ?
#
loop_
_entity_poly.entity_id
_entity_poly.type
_entity_poly.pdbx_seq_one_letter_code
_entity_poly.pdbx_strand_id
1 'polypeptide(L)'
;MHYNSMLFTYLAFVLEYGCNIKVMLTCTPVTYELLKWYVSGDYTGRGSIVLMSNHRTRQDWMMSWLALVRLHLCSYLVIVMKMGIRQVPILGWMVQWMSIFMNRKWTQDSRSFNDLIRFYCNVISDRTSRTVFLFYPEGTDLYDKALLKSWLFADANNLPRYHYGILLHPRTLGATNLVHTIGDDLYCIVDLTIAFLFCFFFIIKKKKGYVDYEENERGNEALFVQGRWPRRVLFHLECFTLESIVKQYKENVLPSLQQSESDIGNVFYSPLTELPPELFYQNNDPTSSSSSSSDSKQQSKDDSQMKLEMEALTDFVQRSFLLKEIRLGLWYENHQWMEDCTTKN
;
A
#
# COMPACT_ATOMS: atom_id res chain seq x y z
N MET A 1 -19.47 -2.87 -15.40
CA MET A 1 -18.27 -3.14 -14.57
C MET A 1 -18.52 -3.08 -13.06
N HIS A 2 -19.77 -3.04 -12.57
CA HIS A 2 -20.08 -3.13 -11.13
C HIS A 2 -19.85 -4.52 -10.49
N TYR A 3 -19.60 -5.56 -11.28
CA TYR A 3 -19.45 -6.94 -10.80
C TYR A 3 -18.21 -7.16 -9.93
N ASN A 4 -17.06 -6.54 -10.26
CA ASN A 4 -15.85 -6.68 -9.44
C ASN A 4 -16.05 -6.07 -8.05
N SER A 5 -16.68 -4.89 -7.99
CA SER A 5 -16.99 -4.23 -6.72
C SER A 5 -17.90 -5.07 -5.84
N MET A 6 -18.96 -5.66 -6.41
CA MET A 6 -19.84 -6.57 -5.66
C MET A 6 -19.11 -7.82 -5.16
N LEU A 7 -18.26 -8.44 -6.00
CA LEU A 7 -17.47 -9.60 -5.61
C LEU A 7 -16.54 -9.28 -4.44
N PHE A 8 -15.73 -8.21 -4.54
CA PHE A 8 -14.83 -7.82 -3.46
C PHE A 8 -15.56 -7.40 -2.20
N THR A 9 -16.72 -6.75 -2.32
CA THR A 9 -17.57 -6.40 -1.18
C THR A 9 -18.07 -7.66 -0.47
N TYR A 10 -18.53 -8.67 -1.22
CA TYR A 10 -18.93 -9.95 -0.66
C TYR A 10 -17.75 -10.70 -0.01
N LEU A 11 -16.59 -10.75 -0.67
CA LEU A 11 -15.39 -11.38 -0.12
C LEU A 11 -14.92 -10.67 1.15
N ALA A 12 -14.91 -9.34 1.17
CA ALA A 12 -14.61 -8.55 2.36
C ALA A 12 -15.62 -8.81 3.48
N PHE A 13 -16.91 -8.93 3.16
CA PHE A 13 -17.95 -9.30 4.13
C PHE A 13 -17.69 -10.70 4.73
N VAL A 14 -17.35 -11.69 3.90
CA VAL A 14 -17.00 -13.04 4.40
C VAL A 14 -15.76 -13.00 5.28
N LEU A 15 -14.72 -12.25 4.91
CA LEU A 15 -13.53 -12.09 5.73
C LEU A 15 -13.84 -11.39 7.06
N GLU A 16 -14.63 -10.33 7.05
CA GLU A 16 -14.92 -9.57 8.26
C GLU A 16 -15.88 -10.30 9.20
N TYR A 17 -17.04 -10.70 8.69
CA TYR A 17 -18.10 -11.29 9.51
C TYR A 17 -17.99 -12.80 9.61
N GLY A 18 -17.67 -13.48 8.51
CA GLY A 18 -17.52 -14.94 8.48
C GLY A 18 -16.30 -15.42 9.26
N CYS A 19 -15.19 -14.69 9.20
CA CYS A 19 -13.99 -14.98 9.98
C CYS A 19 -13.91 -14.16 11.30
N ASN A 20 -14.89 -13.31 11.61
CA ASN A 20 -14.90 -12.47 12.83
C ASN A 20 -13.61 -11.63 12.99
N ILE A 21 -13.19 -11.00 11.89
CA ILE A 21 -12.00 -10.14 11.82
C ILE A 21 -12.43 -8.71 12.09
N LYS A 22 -11.96 -8.09 13.18
CA LYS A 22 -12.21 -6.66 13.42
C LYS A 22 -11.27 -5.82 12.57
N VAL A 23 -11.84 -4.88 11.83
CA VAL A 23 -11.09 -3.97 10.97
C VAL A 23 -10.97 -2.61 11.62
N MET A 24 -9.73 -2.12 11.74
CA MET A 24 -9.45 -0.75 12.14
C MET A 24 -8.80 -0.04 10.95
N LEU A 25 -9.37 1.09 10.53
CA LEU A 25 -8.89 1.89 9.42
C LEU A 25 -8.58 3.29 9.96
N THR A 26 -7.38 3.78 9.71
CA THR A 26 -6.96 5.13 10.08
C THR A 26 -6.35 5.82 8.86
N CYS A 27 -6.57 7.12 8.74
CA CYS A 27 -5.95 7.92 7.69
C CYS A 27 -5.81 9.37 8.17
N THR A 28 -4.90 10.12 7.58
CA THR A 28 -4.77 11.56 7.88
C THR A 28 -5.95 12.34 7.29
N PRO A 29 -6.34 13.49 7.86
CA PRO A 29 -7.44 14.30 7.30
C PRO A 29 -7.23 14.66 5.81
N VAL A 30 -5.99 14.97 5.43
CA VAL A 30 -5.61 15.25 4.03
C VAL A 30 -5.86 14.03 3.14
N THR A 31 -5.51 12.83 3.62
CA THR A 31 -5.75 11.57 2.92
C THR A 31 -7.22 11.30 2.75
N TYR A 32 -8.01 11.52 3.79
CA TYR A 32 -9.47 11.35 3.74
C TYR A 32 -10.10 12.25 2.68
N GLU A 33 -9.77 13.55 2.66
CA GLU A 33 -10.32 14.48 1.67
C GLU A 33 -9.90 14.16 0.24
N LEU A 34 -8.62 13.80 0.01
CA LEU A 34 -8.15 13.36 -1.31
C LEU A 34 -8.90 12.13 -1.80
N LEU A 35 -9.06 11.11 -0.96
CA LEU A 35 -9.76 9.88 -1.34
C LEU A 35 -11.26 10.12 -1.53
N LYS A 36 -11.87 10.96 -0.68
CA LYS A 36 -13.29 11.34 -0.79
C LYS A 36 -13.57 12.06 -2.10
N TRP A 37 -12.73 13.03 -2.46
CA TRP A 37 -12.84 13.77 -3.72
C TRP A 37 -12.61 12.86 -4.94
N TYR A 38 -11.67 11.92 -4.82
CA TYR A 38 -11.44 10.90 -5.85
C TYR A 38 -12.67 9.99 -6.04
N VAL A 39 -13.33 9.59 -4.95
CA VAL A 39 -14.48 8.67 -4.97
C VAL A 39 -15.75 9.38 -5.44
N SER A 40 -16.01 10.62 -4.99
CA SER A 40 -17.21 11.39 -5.36
C SER A 40 -17.35 11.61 -6.86
N GLY A 41 -16.24 11.51 -7.60
CA GLY A 41 -16.22 11.74 -9.05
C GLY A 41 -16.21 13.23 -9.41
N ASP A 42 -16.03 14.11 -8.41
CA ASP A 42 -15.78 15.53 -8.63
C ASP A 42 -14.41 15.76 -9.30
N TYR A 43 -13.51 14.78 -9.19
CA TYR A 43 -12.33 14.70 -10.03
C TYR A 43 -12.71 14.34 -11.47
N THR A 44 -12.60 15.31 -12.37
CA THR A 44 -12.88 15.16 -13.81
C THR A 44 -11.70 14.60 -14.62
N GLY A 45 -10.58 14.30 -13.96
CA GLY A 45 -9.37 13.76 -14.59
C GLY A 45 -9.34 12.23 -14.67
N ARG A 46 -8.43 11.71 -15.52
CA ARG A 46 -7.99 10.31 -15.48
C ARG A 46 -7.00 10.18 -14.33
N GLY A 47 -7.24 9.26 -13.41
CA GLY A 47 -6.44 9.20 -12.20
C GLY A 47 -6.27 7.78 -11.71
N SER A 48 -5.18 7.12 -12.06
CA SER A 48 -4.79 5.85 -11.47
C SER A 48 -4.20 6.08 -10.08
N ILE A 49 -4.48 5.19 -9.13
CA ILE A 49 -3.87 5.19 -7.80
C ILE A 49 -2.84 4.07 -7.72
N VAL A 50 -1.67 4.36 -7.18
CA VAL A 50 -0.70 3.33 -6.80
C VAL A 50 -0.77 3.16 -5.29
N LEU A 51 -1.28 2.02 -4.84
CA LEU A 51 -1.29 1.65 -3.43
C LEU A 51 -0.07 0.79 -3.11
N MET A 52 0.83 1.31 -2.27
CA MET A 52 2.02 0.62 -1.81
C MET A 52 1.86 0.17 -0.37
N SER A 53 1.98 -1.14 -0.14
CA SER A 53 1.84 -1.72 1.20
C SER A 53 3.06 -2.53 1.63
N ASN A 54 3.24 -2.69 2.94
CA ASN A 54 4.14 -3.70 3.48
C ASN A 54 3.57 -5.12 3.26
N HIS A 55 4.45 -6.11 3.15
CA HIS A 55 4.14 -7.50 2.84
C HIS A 55 4.60 -8.46 3.93
N ARG A 56 3.74 -8.66 4.92
CA ARG A 56 3.94 -9.54 6.07
C ARG A 56 3.63 -10.99 5.74
N THR A 57 2.47 -11.25 5.13
CA THR A 57 1.93 -12.60 4.95
C THR A 57 1.45 -12.84 3.53
N ARG A 58 1.26 -14.09 3.12
CA ARG A 58 0.71 -14.39 1.80
C ARG A 58 -0.73 -13.95 1.64
N GLN A 59 -1.45 -13.68 2.73
CA GLN A 59 -2.85 -13.28 2.71
C GLN A 59 -3.05 -11.75 2.63
N ASP A 60 -1.98 -10.95 2.63
CA ASP A 60 -2.08 -9.49 2.69
C ASP A 60 -2.94 -8.88 1.59
N TRP A 61 -2.88 -9.46 0.38
CA TRP A 61 -3.67 -9.00 -0.76
C TRP A 61 -5.17 -9.20 -0.55
N MET A 62 -5.58 -10.30 0.11
CA MET A 62 -6.97 -10.53 0.50
C MET A 62 -7.38 -9.58 1.62
N MET A 63 -6.50 -9.38 2.60
CA MET A 63 -6.76 -8.48 3.73
C MET A 63 -6.91 -7.03 3.26
N SER A 64 -6.14 -6.62 2.26
CA SER A 64 -6.22 -5.28 1.67
C SER A 64 -7.62 -4.97 1.11
N TRP A 65 -8.42 -5.98 0.74
CA TRP A 65 -9.81 -5.78 0.31
C TRP A 65 -10.67 -5.14 1.41
N LEU A 66 -10.41 -5.46 2.68
CA LEU A 66 -11.16 -4.91 3.82
C LEU A 66 -11.04 -3.39 3.89
N ALA A 67 -9.86 -2.85 3.57
CA ALA A 67 -9.63 -1.40 3.47
C ALA A 67 -10.16 -0.85 2.14
N LEU A 68 -9.84 -1.48 1.02
CA LEU A 68 -10.20 -0.99 -0.32
C LEU A 68 -11.73 -0.91 -0.55
N VAL A 69 -12.52 -1.83 0.02
CA VAL A 69 -14.00 -1.76 -0.07
C VAL A 69 -14.53 -0.54 0.67
N ARG A 70 -14.02 -0.24 1.86
CA ARG A 70 -14.40 0.95 2.66
C ARG A 70 -14.03 2.26 1.97
N LEU A 71 -12.95 2.24 1.19
CA LEU A 71 -12.49 3.38 0.40
C LEU A 71 -13.12 3.43 -0.99
N HIS A 72 -14.01 2.50 -1.34
CA HIS A 72 -14.62 2.38 -2.67
C HIS A 72 -13.61 2.21 -3.83
N LEU A 73 -12.43 1.65 -3.55
CA LEU A 73 -11.31 1.49 -4.50
C LEU A 73 -11.24 0.11 -5.16
N CYS A 74 -12.13 -0.83 -4.83
CA CYS A 74 -12.07 -2.21 -5.35
C CYS A 74 -12.50 -2.40 -6.81
N SER A 75 -13.20 -1.43 -7.41
CA SER A 75 -13.85 -1.61 -8.72
C SER A 75 -12.86 -1.90 -9.86
N TYR A 76 -11.64 -1.35 -9.77
CA TYR A 76 -10.57 -1.49 -10.76
C TYR A 76 -9.24 -1.85 -10.10
N LEU A 77 -9.30 -2.74 -9.12
CA LEU A 77 -8.11 -3.26 -8.44
C LEU A 77 -7.29 -4.13 -9.39
N VAL A 78 -6.01 -3.79 -9.55
CA VAL A 78 -5.01 -4.57 -10.25
C VAL A 78 -3.87 -4.88 -9.29
N ILE A 79 -3.61 -6.16 -9.05
CA ILE A 79 -2.63 -6.62 -8.05
C ILE A 79 -1.38 -7.11 -8.77
N VAL A 80 -0.20 -6.65 -8.36
CA VAL A 80 1.07 -7.19 -8.89
C VAL A 80 1.43 -8.46 -8.12
N MET A 81 1.43 -9.60 -8.80
CA MET A 81 1.57 -10.93 -8.20
C MET A 81 2.74 -11.73 -8.79
N LYS A 82 3.19 -12.76 -8.05
CA LYS A 82 4.16 -13.74 -8.54
C LYS A 82 3.52 -14.63 -9.62
N MET A 83 4.21 -14.86 -10.74
CA MET A 83 3.71 -15.65 -11.86
C MET A 83 3.27 -17.08 -11.49
N GLY A 84 3.92 -17.72 -10.51
CA GLY A 84 3.53 -19.06 -10.05
C GLY A 84 2.11 -19.16 -9.48
N ILE A 85 1.51 -18.06 -9.00
CA ILE A 85 0.15 -18.06 -8.43
C ILE A 85 -0.90 -18.38 -9.50
N ARG A 86 -0.61 -18.07 -10.76
CA ARG A 86 -1.47 -18.39 -11.91
C ARG A 86 -1.81 -19.89 -12.02
N GLN A 87 -0.93 -20.75 -11.51
CA GLN A 87 -1.08 -22.21 -11.59
C GLN A 87 -1.94 -22.79 -10.46
N VAL A 88 -2.28 -21.99 -9.43
CA VAL A 88 -3.13 -22.45 -8.32
C VAL A 88 -4.56 -22.68 -8.85
N PRO A 89 -5.12 -23.90 -8.73
CA PRO A 89 -6.48 -24.16 -9.19
C PRO A 89 -7.50 -23.25 -8.51
N ILE A 90 -8.56 -22.86 -9.23
CA ILE A 90 -9.64 -21.99 -8.75
C ILE A 90 -9.16 -20.57 -8.43
N LEU A 91 -8.43 -20.37 -7.33
CA LEU A 91 -7.94 -19.06 -6.88
C LEU A 91 -7.04 -18.41 -7.93
N GLY A 92 -6.02 -19.14 -8.40
CA GLY A 92 -5.08 -18.65 -9.41
C GLY A 92 -5.75 -18.33 -10.73
N TRP A 93 -6.83 -19.05 -11.09
CA TRP A 93 -7.61 -18.77 -12.31
C TRP A 93 -8.47 -17.52 -12.19
N MET A 94 -9.13 -17.33 -11.03
CA MET A 94 -9.99 -16.18 -10.76
C MET A 94 -9.20 -14.87 -10.72
N VAL A 95 -8.00 -14.87 -10.13
CA VAL A 95 -7.20 -13.65 -9.97
C VAL A 95 -6.53 -13.17 -11.27
N GLN A 96 -6.58 -13.95 -12.37
CA GLN A 96 -5.91 -13.57 -13.63
C GLN A 96 -6.45 -12.28 -14.24
N TRP A 97 -7.73 -11.97 -14.04
CA TRP A 97 -8.36 -10.79 -14.63
C TRP A 97 -8.08 -9.50 -13.84
N MET A 98 -7.56 -9.64 -12.62
CA MET A 98 -7.27 -8.55 -11.68
C MET A 98 -5.78 -8.48 -11.31
N SER A 99 -4.89 -9.14 -12.06
CA SER A 99 -3.48 -9.23 -11.66
C SER A 99 -2.49 -9.08 -12.81
N ILE A 100 -1.36 -8.44 -12.52
CA ILE A 100 -0.16 -8.43 -13.36
C ILE A 100 0.84 -9.43 -12.77
N PHE A 101 1.24 -10.43 -13.55
CA PHE A 101 2.13 -11.49 -13.10
C PHE A 101 3.59 -11.21 -13.46
N MET A 102 4.49 -11.39 -12.49
CA MET A 102 5.94 -11.22 -12.66
C MET A 102 6.74 -12.46 -12.25
N ASN A 103 7.81 -12.75 -12.98
CA ASN A 103 8.81 -13.79 -12.65
C ASN A 103 9.82 -13.35 -11.58
N ARG A 104 9.69 -12.11 -11.07
CA ARG A 104 10.64 -11.47 -10.14
C ARG A 104 12.03 -11.28 -10.76
N LYS A 105 12.09 -11.17 -12.10
CA LYS A 105 13.31 -10.89 -12.87
C LYS A 105 13.04 -9.71 -13.78
N TRP A 106 13.49 -8.53 -13.35
CA TRP A 106 13.22 -7.27 -14.05
C TRP A 106 13.57 -7.30 -15.54
N THR A 107 14.69 -7.91 -15.90
CA THR A 107 15.16 -8.03 -17.29
C THR A 107 14.21 -8.81 -18.21
N GLN A 108 13.41 -9.71 -17.65
CA GLN A 108 12.43 -10.51 -18.38
C GLN A 108 11.04 -9.87 -18.35
N ASP A 109 10.68 -9.26 -17.22
CA ASP A 109 9.32 -8.82 -16.95
C ASP A 109 9.05 -7.37 -17.38
N SER A 110 10.06 -6.49 -17.45
CA SER A 110 9.86 -5.04 -17.56
C SER A 110 9.02 -4.61 -18.77
N ARG A 111 9.25 -5.20 -19.95
CA ARG A 111 8.50 -4.87 -21.15
C ARG A 111 7.02 -5.24 -21.00
N SER A 112 6.74 -6.49 -20.63
CA SER A 112 5.36 -6.97 -20.43
C SER A 112 4.66 -6.24 -19.28
N PHE A 113 5.38 -5.91 -18.22
CA PHE A 113 4.88 -5.11 -17.10
C PHE A 113 4.41 -3.74 -17.57
N ASN A 114 5.23 -3.04 -18.37
CA ASN A 114 4.92 -1.70 -18.84
C ASN A 114 3.78 -1.69 -19.86
N ASP A 115 3.75 -2.69 -20.76
CA ASP A 115 2.68 -2.85 -21.72
C ASP A 115 1.34 -3.11 -21.01
N LEU A 116 1.33 -3.90 -19.94
CA LEU A 116 0.13 -4.15 -19.13
C LEU A 116 -0.32 -2.91 -18.36
N ILE A 117 0.60 -2.16 -17.72
CA ILE A 117 0.26 -0.90 -17.05
C ILE A 117 -0.41 0.05 -18.03
N ARG A 118 0.20 0.27 -19.21
CA ARG A 118 -0.37 1.12 -20.25
C ARG A 118 -1.72 0.60 -20.73
N PHE A 119 -1.90 -0.71 -20.85
CA PHE A 119 -3.19 -1.30 -21.20
C PHE A 119 -4.26 -1.00 -20.14
N TYR A 120 -3.95 -1.16 -18.86
CA TYR A 120 -4.88 -0.84 -17.76
C TYR A 120 -5.18 0.66 -17.66
N CYS A 121 -4.19 1.53 -17.89
CA CYS A 121 -4.37 2.98 -17.87
C CYS A 121 -5.09 3.51 -19.12
N ASN A 122 -4.91 2.91 -20.31
CA ASN A 122 -5.45 3.47 -21.57
C ASN A 122 -6.68 2.75 -22.13
N VAL A 123 -6.79 1.43 -21.93
CA VAL A 123 -7.80 0.59 -22.61
C VAL A 123 -8.95 0.24 -21.68
N ILE A 124 -8.63 -0.13 -20.44
CA ILE A 124 -9.65 -0.39 -19.42
C ILE A 124 -10.19 0.91 -18.85
N SER A 125 -9.38 1.99 -18.89
CA SER A 125 -9.84 3.34 -18.63
C SER A 125 -10.62 3.91 -19.80
N ASP A 126 -11.94 3.70 -19.79
CA ASP A 126 -12.87 4.67 -20.37
C ASP A 126 -12.65 6.05 -19.71
N ARG A 127 -13.25 7.13 -20.25
CA ARG A 127 -13.18 8.51 -19.72
C ARG A 127 -13.40 8.67 -18.20
N THR A 128 -13.89 7.64 -17.51
CA THR A 128 -14.23 7.60 -16.07
C THR A 128 -13.47 6.56 -15.24
N SER A 129 -12.62 5.70 -15.83
CA SER A 129 -12.06 4.56 -15.08
C SER A 129 -10.75 4.88 -14.37
N ARG A 130 -10.62 4.26 -13.19
CA ARG A 130 -9.80 4.70 -12.07
C ARG A 130 -9.04 3.47 -11.57
N THR A 131 -7.95 3.10 -12.26
CA THR A 131 -7.21 1.86 -11.94
C THR A 131 -6.46 2.02 -10.62
N VAL A 132 -6.60 1.03 -9.74
CA VAL A 132 -5.90 0.99 -8.45
C VAL A 132 -4.88 -0.13 -8.50
N PHE A 133 -3.60 0.21 -8.60
CA PHE A 133 -2.51 -0.74 -8.60
C PHE A 133 -2.09 -1.06 -7.15
N LEU A 134 -2.33 -2.29 -6.70
CA LEU A 134 -1.82 -2.79 -5.42
C LEU A 134 -0.43 -3.38 -5.62
N PHE A 135 0.57 -2.78 -4.98
CA PHE A 135 1.97 -3.13 -5.12
C PHE A 135 2.64 -3.34 -3.76
N TYR A 136 3.50 -4.36 -3.68
CA TYR A 136 4.26 -4.71 -2.48
C TYR A 136 5.77 -4.58 -2.77
N PRO A 137 6.40 -3.42 -2.48
CA PRO A 137 7.79 -3.15 -2.84
C PRO A 137 8.83 -4.16 -2.31
N GLU A 138 8.56 -4.86 -1.21
CA GLU A 138 9.45 -5.90 -0.67
C GLU A 138 9.71 -7.03 -1.68
N GLY A 139 8.71 -7.33 -2.53
CA GLY A 139 8.76 -8.37 -3.56
C GLY A 139 8.72 -9.81 -3.01
N THR A 140 8.60 -9.99 -1.70
CA THR A 140 8.39 -11.27 -1.03
C THR A 140 7.75 -11.06 0.35
N ASP A 141 7.04 -12.07 0.82
CA ASP A 141 6.51 -12.17 2.18
C ASP A 141 7.64 -12.25 3.22
N LEU A 142 7.34 -11.85 4.46
CA LEU A 142 8.28 -11.91 5.57
C LEU A 142 8.51 -13.35 6.04
N TYR A 143 9.77 -13.77 6.12
CA TYR A 143 10.23 -14.99 6.78
C TYR A 143 11.73 -14.90 7.06
N ASP A 144 12.25 -15.75 7.94
CA ASP A 144 13.61 -15.65 8.49
C ASP A 144 14.72 -15.50 7.43
N LYS A 145 14.70 -16.31 6.36
CA LYS A 145 15.74 -16.18 5.32
C LYS A 145 15.56 -14.93 4.46
N ALA A 146 14.35 -14.40 4.29
CA ALA A 146 14.15 -13.12 3.61
C ALA A 146 14.60 -11.96 4.50
N LEU A 147 14.31 -12.02 5.80
CA LEU A 147 14.77 -11.05 6.78
C LEU A 147 16.30 -11.00 6.84
N LEU A 148 16.96 -12.16 6.88
CA LEU A 148 18.42 -12.22 6.84
C LEU A 148 18.99 -11.59 5.56
N LYS A 149 18.38 -11.87 4.40
CA LYS A 149 18.78 -11.23 3.13
C LYS A 149 18.58 -9.72 3.15
N SER A 150 17.50 -9.26 3.77
CA SER A 150 17.21 -7.84 3.96
C SER A 150 18.27 -7.18 4.84
N TRP A 151 18.70 -7.82 5.93
CA TRP A 151 19.79 -7.32 6.77
C TRP A 151 21.12 -7.27 6.04
N LEU A 152 21.48 -8.32 5.29
CA LEU A 152 22.70 -8.33 4.49
C LEU A 152 22.69 -7.22 3.42
N PHE A 153 21.54 -6.97 2.81
CA PHE A 153 21.35 -5.85 1.90
C PHE A 153 21.53 -4.51 2.62
N ALA A 154 20.97 -4.36 3.82
CA ALA A 154 21.11 -3.14 4.61
C ALA A 154 22.58 -2.86 4.95
N ASP A 155 23.29 -3.86 5.46
CA ASP A 155 24.72 -3.77 5.78
C ASP A 155 25.56 -3.38 4.56
N ALA A 156 25.30 -4.02 3.41
CA ALA A 156 26.05 -3.78 2.18
C ALA A 156 25.82 -2.37 1.59
N ASN A 157 24.68 -1.75 1.89
CA ASN A 157 24.28 -0.44 1.36
C ASN A 157 24.32 0.67 2.43
N ASN A 158 24.89 0.42 3.62
CA ASN A 158 24.92 1.35 4.75
C ASN A 158 23.53 1.87 5.16
N LEU A 159 22.50 1.03 5.04
CA LEU A 159 21.15 1.31 5.50
C LEU A 159 20.95 0.79 6.93
N PRO A 160 20.10 1.44 7.74
CA PRO A 160 19.78 0.95 9.07
C PRO A 160 19.04 -0.38 8.97
N ARG A 161 19.45 -1.37 9.77
CA ARG A 161 18.62 -2.56 9.96
C ARG A 161 17.35 -2.18 10.71
N TYR A 162 16.20 -2.55 10.19
CA TYR A 162 14.91 -2.39 10.87
C TYR A 162 14.92 -3.14 12.21
N HIS A 163 14.58 -2.41 13.28
CA HIS A 163 14.86 -2.80 14.67
C HIS A 163 14.01 -3.97 15.16
N TYR A 164 12.73 -3.97 14.79
CA TYR A 164 11.76 -4.95 15.26
C TYR A 164 11.79 -6.23 14.41
N GLY A 165 12.47 -6.21 13.26
CA GLY A 165 12.55 -7.38 12.36
C GLY A 165 11.21 -7.75 11.74
N ILE A 166 10.29 -6.78 11.64
CA ILE A 166 8.91 -6.99 11.19
C ILE A 166 8.66 -6.56 9.75
N LEU A 167 9.69 -6.08 9.06
CA LEU A 167 9.60 -5.52 7.72
C LEU A 167 10.86 -5.85 6.91
N LEU A 168 10.74 -5.98 5.58
CA LEU A 168 11.88 -6.09 4.67
C LEU A 168 12.15 -4.75 3.98
N HIS A 169 13.40 -4.52 3.57
CA HIS A 169 13.75 -3.35 2.77
C HIS A 169 13.05 -3.42 1.39
N PRO A 170 12.47 -2.31 0.92
CA PRO A 170 11.75 -2.28 -0.34
C PRO A 170 12.71 -2.33 -1.53
N ARG A 171 12.23 -2.95 -2.63
CA ARG A 171 12.86 -2.87 -3.95
C ARG A 171 12.25 -1.70 -4.72
N THR A 172 12.99 -0.62 -4.82
CA THR A 172 12.49 0.65 -5.37
C THR A 172 12.24 0.59 -6.87
N LEU A 173 13.07 -0.14 -7.64
CA LEU A 173 13.02 -0.16 -9.11
C LEU A 173 11.64 -0.49 -9.70
N GLY A 174 10.93 -1.46 -9.11
CA GLY A 174 9.59 -1.83 -9.58
C GLY A 174 8.54 -0.76 -9.27
N ALA A 175 8.63 -0.17 -8.08
CA ALA A 175 7.72 0.91 -7.65
C ALA A 175 7.92 2.18 -8.48
N THR A 176 9.17 2.61 -8.65
CA THR A 176 9.51 3.81 -9.42
C THR A 176 9.13 3.63 -10.89
N ASN A 177 9.38 2.46 -11.46
CA ASN A 177 8.99 2.18 -12.84
C ASN A 177 7.47 2.09 -13.05
N LEU A 178 6.73 1.54 -12.08
CA LEU A 178 5.26 1.55 -12.10
C LEU A 178 4.72 2.98 -12.16
N VAL A 179 5.17 3.82 -11.22
CA VAL A 179 4.76 5.24 -11.15
C VAL A 179 5.15 5.97 -12.44
N HIS A 180 6.38 5.79 -12.91
CA HIS A 180 6.86 6.40 -14.14
C HIS A 180 6.06 5.97 -15.38
N THR A 181 5.70 4.69 -15.47
CA THR A 181 4.96 4.17 -16.63
C THR A 181 3.51 4.65 -16.66
N ILE A 182 2.91 4.92 -15.50
CA ILE A 182 1.60 5.56 -15.39
C ILE A 182 1.69 7.01 -15.87
N GLY A 183 2.76 7.73 -15.49
CA GLY A 183 3.00 9.10 -15.94
C GLY A 183 1.90 10.07 -15.48
N ASP A 184 1.43 10.91 -16.39
CA ASP A 184 0.46 11.98 -16.12
C ASP A 184 -0.92 11.48 -15.66
N ASP A 185 -1.24 10.20 -15.93
CA ASP A 185 -2.48 9.57 -15.45
C ASP A 185 -2.43 9.22 -13.96
N LEU A 186 -1.33 9.48 -13.24
CA LEU A 186 -1.20 9.20 -11.81
C LEU A 186 -1.95 10.26 -10.99
N TYR A 187 -2.96 9.82 -10.23
CA TYR A 187 -3.65 10.68 -9.28
C TYR A 187 -2.84 10.86 -7.99
N CYS A 188 -2.55 9.76 -7.32
CA CYS A 188 -1.77 9.76 -6.09
C CYS A 188 -1.15 8.39 -5.82
N ILE A 189 -0.18 8.42 -4.91
CA ILE A 189 0.41 7.27 -4.29
C ILE A 189 -0.17 7.15 -2.88
N VAL A 190 -0.78 6.01 -2.59
CA VAL A 190 -1.31 5.67 -1.28
C VAL A 190 -0.30 4.80 -0.57
N ASP A 191 0.32 5.31 0.49
CA ASP A 191 1.12 4.53 1.41
C ASP A 191 0.22 3.83 2.43
N LEU A 192 0.14 2.51 2.35
CA LEU A 192 -0.65 1.68 3.25
C LEU A 192 0.27 0.94 4.21
N THR A 193 0.03 1.09 5.50
CA THR A 193 0.60 0.19 6.52
C THR A 193 -0.47 -0.78 6.97
N ILE A 194 -0.17 -2.08 6.90
CA ILE A 194 -1.00 -3.16 7.40
C ILE A 194 -0.34 -3.83 8.60
N ALA A 195 -1.10 -4.03 9.66
CA ALA A 195 -0.70 -4.80 10.83
C ALA A 195 -1.77 -5.82 11.20
N PHE A 196 -1.30 -6.92 11.77
CA PHE A 196 -2.14 -8.05 12.15
C PHE A 196 -2.04 -8.35 13.63
N LEU A 197 -3.18 -8.71 14.22
CA LEU A 197 -3.26 -9.37 15.52
C LEU A 197 -3.82 -10.77 15.34
N PHE A 198 -3.01 -11.80 15.56
CA PHE A 198 -3.43 -13.19 15.50
C PHE A 198 -3.92 -13.71 16.87
N CYS A 199 -4.78 -14.73 16.86
CA CYS A 199 -5.34 -15.38 18.07
C CYS A 199 -4.28 -15.90 19.06
N PHE A 200 -3.07 -16.22 18.60
CA PHE A 200 -2.02 -16.84 19.43
C PHE A 200 -1.14 -15.77 20.08
N PHE A 201 -1.64 -15.19 21.16
CA PHE A 201 -0.82 -14.45 22.11
C PHE A 201 -0.16 -15.46 23.07
N PHE A 202 1.02 -15.97 22.73
CA PHE A 202 1.80 -16.76 23.69
C PHE A 202 2.71 -15.83 24.48
N ILE A 203 2.30 -15.45 25.70
CA ILE A 203 3.24 -14.93 26.70
C ILE A 203 4.15 -16.11 27.11
N ILE A 204 5.24 -16.34 26.38
CA ILE A 204 6.44 -16.92 27.00
C ILE A 204 7.38 -15.79 27.35
N LYS A 205 7.59 -15.69 28.65
CA LYS A 205 8.72 -15.02 29.31
C LYS A 205 9.93 -14.90 28.36
N LYS A 206 10.20 -13.67 27.91
CA LYS A 206 11.48 -13.19 27.37
C LYS A 206 11.96 -13.70 26.00
N LYS A 207 11.12 -13.66 24.95
CA LYS A 207 11.61 -13.42 23.58
C LYS A 207 10.72 -12.39 22.89
N LYS A 208 11.27 -11.19 22.65
CA LYS A 208 10.60 -10.11 21.93
C LYS A 208 10.47 -10.51 20.45
N GLY A 209 9.25 -10.70 19.97
CA GLY A 209 8.94 -10.90 18.56
C GLY A 209 7.47 -11.25 18.33
N TYR A 210 6.77 -10.45 17.53
CA TYR A 210 5.44 -10.77 17.01
C TYR A 210 5.59 -11.85 15.94
N VAL A 211 5.34 -13.11 16.29
CA VAL A 211 5.31 -14.20 15.30
C VAL A 211 3.85 -14.49 15.00
N ASP A 212 3.42 -14.07 13.81
CA ASP A 212 2.05 -14.24 13.29
C ASP A 212 1.65 -15.72 13.11
N TYR A 213 2.60 -16.64 13.34
CA TYR A 213 2.53 -18.08 13.19
C TYR A 213 3.54 -18.74 14.17
N GLU A 214 3.66 -20.07 14.22
CA GLU A 214 4.77 -20.70 14.97
C GLU A 214 6.15 -20.17 14.47
N GLU A 215 7.21 -20.25 15.29
CA GLU A 215 8.56 -19.84 14.89
C GLU A 215 8.96 -20.55 13.58
N ASN A 216 9.10 -19.80 12.46
CA ASN A 216 9.31 -20.25 11.07
C ASN A 216 8.10 -20.67 10.23
N GLU A 217 6.87 -20.65 10.75
CA GLU A 217 5.68 -20.97 9.98
C GLU A 217 5.26 -19.76 9.11
N ARG A 218 4.94 -20.03 7.84
CA ARG A 218 4.48 -18.99 6.91
C ARG A 218 2.96 -19.03 6.85
N GLY A 219 2.34 -17.87 7.05
CA GLY A 219 0.94 -17.68 6.70
C GLY A 219 0.71 -18.07 5.26
N ASN A 220 0.01 -19.18 5.08
CA ASN A 220 -0.38 -19.69 3.78
C ASN A 220 -1.89 -19.90 3.73
N GLU A 221 -2.38 -20.08 2.52
CA GLU A 221 -3.80 -20.21 2.21
C GLU A 221 -4.40 -21.45 2.88
N ALA A 222 -3.62 -22.51 3.11
CA ALA A 222 -4.09 -23.72 3.78
C ALA A 222 -4.36 -23.49 5.28
N LEU A 223 -3.47 -22.79 5.98
CA LEU A 223 -3.66 -22.40 7.39
C LEU A 223 -4.86 -21.46 7.54
N PHE A 224 -5.05 -20.58 6.55
CA PHE A 224 -6.21 -19.69 6.50
C PHE A 224 -7.53 -20.49 6.45
N VAL A 225 -7.61 -21.48 5.56
CA VAL A 225 -8.79 -22.36 5.44
C VAL A 225 -9.01 -23.21 6.71
N GLN A 226 -7.95 -23.52 7.46
CA GLN A 226 -8.02 -24.26 8.73
C GLN A 226 -8.49 -23.42 9.93
N GLY A 227 -8.90 -22.16 9.74
CA GLY A 227 -9.35 -21.32 10.86
C GLY A 227 -8.29 -20.35 11.39
N ARG A 228 -7.09 -20.32 10.83
CA ARG A 228 -5.98 -19.48 11.33
C ARG A 228 -5.89 -18.17 10.56
N TRP A 229 -6.81 -17.27 10.89
CA TRP A 229 -6.85 -15.89 10.40
C TRP A 229 -6.63 -14.88 11.54
N PRO A 230 -6.24 -13.63 11.22
CA PRO A 230 -6.07 -12.59 12.24
C PRO A 230 -7.41 -12.22 12.90
N ARG A 231 -7.41 -11.92 14.20
CA ARG A 231 -8.58 -11.36 14.90
C ARG A 231 -8.79 -9.90 14.62
N ARG A 232 -7.70 -9.16 14.41
CA ARG A 232 -7.75 -7.74 14.07
C ARG A 232 -6.79 -7.45 12.93
N VAL A 233 -7.22 -6.58 12.05
CA VAL A 233 -6.36 -5.98 11.02
C VAL A 233 -6.44 -4.48 11.17
N LEU A 234 -5.28 -3.86 11.32
CA LEU A 234 -5.14 -2.41 11.40
C LEU A 234 -4.52 -1.91 10.09
N PHE A 235 -5.15 -0.89 9.54
CA PHE A 235 -4.72 -0.19 8.34
C PHE A 235 -4.47 1.27 8.67
N HIS A 236 -3.36 1.80 8.15
CA HIS A 236 -3.08 3.23 8.16
C HIS A 236 -2.71 3.71 6.77
N LEU A 237 -3.34 4.79 6.32
CA LEU A 237 -3.19 5.32 4.97
C LEU A 237 -2.72 6.76 4.97
N GLU A 238 -1.77 7.01 4.06
CA GLU A 238 -1.30 8.35 3.72
C GLU A 238 -1.25 8.52 2.21
N CYS A 239 -1.90 9.56 1.68
CA CYS A 239 -1.87 9.91 0.27
C CYS A 239 -0.79 10.94 -0.05
N PHE A 240 -0.07 10.72 -1.14
CA PHE A 240 0.96 11.62 -1.65
C PHE A 240 0.78 11.85 -3.15
N THR A 241 0.83 13.09 -3.60
CA THR A 241 0.98 13.41 -5.03
C THR A 241 2.46 13.34 -5.42
N LEU A 242 2.76 13.12 -6.70
CA LEU A 242 4.15 13.13 -7.19
C LEU A 242 4.83 14.49 -6.91
N GLU A 243 4.11 15.59 -7.07
CA GLU A 243 4.58 16.94 -6.75
C GLU A 243 4.95 17.08 -5.26
N SER A 244 4.11 16.56 -4.36
CA SER A 244 4.38 16.55 -2.91
C SER A 244 5.66 15.78 -2.58
N ILE A 245 5.87 14.62 -3.21
CA ILE A 245 7.08 13.80 -3.02
C ILE A 245 8.32 14.55 -3.49
N VAL A 246 8.29 15.13 -4.69
CA VAL A 246 9.43 15.88 -5.24
C VAL A 246 9.73 17.11 -4.38
N LYS A 247 8.70 17.79 -3.86
CA LYS A 247 8.87 18.92 -2.96
C LYS A 247 9.54 18.50 -1.64
N GLN A 248 9.05 17.45 -1.00
CA GLN A 248 9.64 16.91 0.25
C GLN A 248 11.09 16.49 0.05
N TYR A 249 11.40 15.86 -1.08
CA TYR A 249 12.77 15.48 -1.45
C TYR A 249 13.70 16.71 -1.57
N LYS A 250 13.27 17.75 -2.28
CA LYS A 250 14.05 19.00 -2.45
C LYS A 250 14.29 19.72 -1.12
N GLU A 251 13.28 19.75 -0.26
CA GLU A 251 13.35 20.44 1.03
C GLU A 251 14.10 19.62 2.10
N ASN A 252 14.54 18.39 1.77
CA ASN A 252 15.03 17.40 2.74
C ASN A 252 14.10 17.21 3.94
N VAL A 253 12.81 17.49 3.75
CA VAL A 253 11.80 17.31 4.77
C VAL A 253 11.57 15.81 4.89
N LEU A 254 11.88 15.24 6.06
CA LEU A 254 11.31 13.94 6.40
C LEU A 254 9.79 14.11 6.39
N PRO A 255 9.01 13.17 5.84
CA PRO A 255 7.58 13.12 6.13
C PRO A 255 7.45 13.17 7.66
N SER A 256 6.76 14.18 8.15
CA SER A 256 6.95 14.76 9.49
C SER A 256 6.81 13.75 10.62
N LEU A 257 7.94 13.28 11.17
CA LEU A 257 7.98 12.51 12.42
C LEU A 257 7.27 13.26 13.57
N GLN A 258 7.30 14.60 13.55
CA GLN A 258 6.72 15.47 14.59
C GLN A 258 5.19 15.59 14.54
N GLN A 259 4.55 15.47 13.36
CA GLN A 259 3.09 15.36 13.30
C GLN A 259 2.65 13.93 13.65
N SER A 260 3.49 12.95 13.29
CA SER A 260 3.19 11.55 13.56
C SER A 260 3.00 11.27 15.04
N GLU A 261 3.88 11.67 15.98
CA GLU A 261 3.69 11.30 17.39
C GLU A 261 2.43 11.92 18.04
N SER A 262 2.07 13.17 17.71
CA SER A 262 0.89 13.85 18.29
C SER A 262 -0.42 13.43 17.61
N ASP A 263 -0.40 13.19 16.29
CA ASP A 263 -1.57 12.71 15.55
C ASP A 263 -1.76 11.19 15.76
N ILE A 264 -0.67 10.43 15.99
CA ILE A 264 -0.70 9.01 16.39
C ILE A 264 -1.19 8.84 17.84
N GLY A 265 -1.09 9.84 18.71
CA GLY A 265 -1.75 9.77 20.02
C GLY A 265 -3.28 9.92 19.91
N ASN A 266 -3.74 10.85 19.07
CA ASN A 266 -5.14 11.30 19.04
C ASN A 266 -6.02 10.59 17.98
N VAL A 267 -5.46 10.15 16.85
CA VAL A 267 -6.20 9.43 15.79
C VAL A 267 -6.50 7.97 16.19
N PHE A 268 -5.81 7.44 17.20
CA PHE A 268 -5.78 6.00 17.53
C PHE A 268 -6.99 5.50 18.33
N TYR A 269 -7.86 6.40 18.79
CA TYR A 269 -9.00 6.07 19.67
C TYR A 269 -10.37 6.52 19.15
N SER A 270 -10.46 7.10 17.95
CA SER A 270 -11.77 7.37 17.36
C SER A 270 -12.16 6.25 16.40
N PRO A 271 -13.09 5.35 16.76
CA PRO A 271 -13.71 4.48 15.76
C PRO A 271 -14.38 5.37 14.70
N LEU A 272 -14.14 5.06 13.41
CA LEU A 272 -14.77 5.70 12.25
C LEU A 272 -16.28 5.40 12.14
N THR A 273 -16.99 5.20 13.25
CA THR A 273 -18.42 4.91 13.25
C THR A 273 -19.30 6.12 12.96
N GLU A 274 -18.81 7.36 13.11
CA GLU A 274 -19.62 8.56 12.90
C GLU A 274 -18.81 9.66 12.21
N LEU A 275 -19.08 9.89 10.92
CA LEU A 275 -18.60 11.06 10.19
C LEU A 275 -19.67 12.16 10.32
N PRO A 276 -19.38 13.33 10.92
CA PRO A 276 -20.28 14.47 10.84
C PRO A 276 -20.24 15.09 9.43
N PRO A 277 -21.39 15.53 8.91
CA PRO A 277 -21.45 16.32 7.69
C PRO A 277 -20.94 17.73 8.00
N GLU A 278 -20.30 18.36 7.01
CA GLU A 278 -19.85 19.76 7.00
C GLU A 278 -18.47 20.02 7.64
N LEU A 279 -17.46 20.25 6.79
CA LEU A 279 -16.48 21.35 6.96
C LEU A 279 -15.78 21.67 5.61
N PHE A 280 -16.29 22.74 4.99
CA PHE A 280 -15.66 23.81 4.21
C PHE A 280 -14.89 23.59 2.89
N TYR A 281 -15.50 24.16 1.86
CA TYR A 281 -14.95 24.70 0.62
C TYR A 281 -13.82 25.72 0.86
N GLN A 282 -12.78 25.66 0.02
CA GLN A 282 -12.20 26.86 -0.61
C GLN A 282 -11.51 26.47 -1.92
N ASN A 283 -12.08 26.98 -3.02
CA ASN A 283 -11.63 26.82 -4.40
C ASN A 283 -10.29 27.55 -4.63
N ASN A 284 -9.43 26.98 -5.48
CA ASN A 284 -8.49 27.73 -6.31
C ASN A 284 -8.23 26.95 -7.61
N ASP A 285 -8.74 27.48 -8.72
CA ASP A 285 -8.40 27.06 -10.08
C ASP A 285 -7.01 27.55 -10.48
N PRO A 286 -6.24 26.79 -11.28
CA PRO A 286 -5.20 27.36 -12.13
C PRO A 286 -5.56 27.24 -13.61
N THR A 287 -5.60 28.40 -14.27
CA THR A 287 -5.72 28.61 -15.70
C THR A 287 -4.48 28.16 -16.46
N SER A 288 -4.69 27.42 -17.54
CA SER A 288 -3.66 27.01 -18.51
C SER A 288 -3.31 28.15 -19.48
N SER A 289 -2.02 28.37 -19.72
CA SER A 289 -1.56 29.02 -20.96
C SER A 289 -0.34 28.29 -21.51
N SER A 290 -0.44 27.93 -22.78
CA SER A 290 0.57 27.26 -23.58
C SER A 290 1.53 28.26 -24.21
N SER A 291 2.81 27.90 -24.31
CA SER A 291 3.66 28.41 -25.39
C SER A 291 4.81 27.44 -25.66
N SER A 292 5.01 27.17 -26.95
CA SER A 292 5.99 26.26 -27.53
C SER A 292 7.27 26.99 -27.92
N SER A 293 8.43 26.41 -27.60
CA SER A 293 9.66 26.37 -28.43
C SER A 293 10.89 26.08 -27.56
N SER A 294 11.51 24.90 -27.69
CA SER A 294 12.97 24.69 -27.64
C SER A 294 13.36 23.20 -27.51
N ASP A 295 13.10 22.38 -28.54
CA ASP A 295 13.21 20.91 -28.46
C ASP A 295 14.54 20.33 -27.93
N SER A 296 15.69 21.01 -28.04
CA SER A 296 16.96 20.51 -27.48
C SER A 296 17.22 20.90 -26.02
N LYS A 297 16.78 22.09 -25.59
CA LYS A 297 16.83 22.51 -24.18
C LYS A 297 15.70 21.88 -23.39
N GLN A 298 14.54 21.72 -24.02
CA GLN A 298 13.35 21.09 -23.46
C GLN A 298 13.61 19.61 -23.19
N GLN A 299 14.17 18.85 -24.14
CA GLN A 299 14.57 17.46 -23.91
C GLN A 299 15.58 17.33 -22.75
N SER A 300 16.60 18.19 -22.68
CA SER A 300 17.59 18.15 -21.58
C SER A 300 16.98 18.50 -20.21
N LYS A 301 15.95 19.36 -20.20
CA LYS A 301 15.23 19.78 -19.00
C LYS A 301 14.24 18.72 -18.55
N ASP A 302 13.58 18.05 -19.48
CA ASP A 302 12.66 16.93 -19.24
C ASP A 302 13.43 15.70 -18.75
N ASP A 303 14.60 15.41 -19.32
CA ASP A 303 15.48 14.33 -18.84
C ASP A 303 15.99 14.61 -17.41
N SER A 304 16.31 15.87 -17.10
CA SER A 304 16.76 16.28 -15.77
C SER A 304 15.62 16.21 -14.74
N GLN A 305 14.42 16.64 -15.12
CA GLN A 305 13.22 16.57 -14.29
C GLN A 305 12.80 15.12 -14.02
N MET A 306 12.81 14.28 -15.05
CA MET A 306 12.54 12.84 -14.92
C MET A 306 13.54 12.17 -13.98
N LYS A 307 14.84 12.50 -14.10
CA LYS A 307 15.87 11.95 -13.20
C LYS A 307 15.60 12.34 -11.75
N LEU A 308 15.28 13.61 -11.51
CA LEU A 308 14.93 14.11 -10.18
C LEU A 308 13.70 13.41 -9.59
N GLU A 309 12.65 13.21 -10.38
CA GLU A 309 11.44 12.49 -9.95
C GLU A 309 11.75 11.04 -9.57
N MET A 310 12.59 10.36 -10.36
CA MET A 310 12.99 8.98 -10.07
C MET A 310 13.82 8.87 -8.79
N GLU A 311 14.72 9.83 -8.55
CA GLU A 311 15.49 9.92 -7.30
C GLU A 311 14.56 10.19 -6.11
N ALA A 312 13.65 11.16 -6.23
CA ALA A 312 12.68 11.50 -5.19
C ALA A 312 11.75 10.32 -4.85
N LEU A 313 11.26 9.58 -5.85
CA LEU A 313 10.46 8.39 -5.63
C LEU A 313 11.26 7.25 -4.98
N THR A 314 12.53 7.09 -5.36
CA THR A 314 13.41 6.09 -4.74
C THR A 314 13.60 6.36 -3.26
N ASP A 315 13.91 7.61 -2.91
CA ASP A 315 14.05 8.08 -1.53
C ASP A 315 12.72 7.97 -0.77
N PHE A 316 11.60 8.39 -1.37
CA PHE A 316 10.27 8.27 -0.79
C PHE A 316 9.92 6.83 -0.42
N VAL A 317 10.11 5.87 -1.33
CA VAL A 317 9.81 4.45 -1.06
C VAL A 317 10.65 3.92 0.10
N GLN A 318 11.94 4.30 0.19
CA GLN A 318 12.81 3.88 1.29
C GLN A 318 12.38 4.49 2.64
N ARG A 319 12.09 5.80 2.66
CA ARG A 319 11.64 6.53 3.87
C ARG A 319 10.27 6.06 4.33
N SER A 320 9.35 5.84 3.40
CA SER A 320 8.03 5.28 3.68
C SER A 320 8.16 3.98 4.47
N PHE A 321 9.03 3.06 4.05
CA PHE A 321 9.22 1.79 4.78
C PHE A 321 9.84 1.97 6.16
N LEU A 322 10.73 2.95 6.34
CA LEU A 322 11.21 3.30 7.68
C LEU A 322 10.07 3.81 8.59
N LEU A 323 9.16 4.63 8.06
CA LEU A 323 7.99 5.09 8.81
C LEU A 323 7.03 3.95 9.13
N LYS A 324 6.84 2.98 8.21
CA LYS A 324 6.07 1.76 8.48
C LYS A 324 6.68 0.98 9.64
N GLU A 325 8.01 0.80 9.67
CA GLU A 325 8.69 0.11 10.78
C GLU A 325 8.43 0.79 12.13
N ILE A 326 8.54 2.14 12.19
CA ILE A 326 8.27 2.91 13.41
C ILE A 326 6.80 2.75 13.83
N ARG A 327 5.87 2.93 12.89
CA ARG A 327 4.42 2.82 13.13
C ARG A 327 4.02 1.43 13.63
N LEU A 328 4.53 0.39 12.97
CA LEU A 328 4.30 -1.00 13.38
C LEU A 328 4.88 -1.26 14.78
N GLY A 329 6.09 -0.75 15.07
CA GLY A 329 6.69 -0.79 16.39
C GLY A 329 5.80 -0.17 17.46
N LEU A 330 5.35 1.07 17.24
CA LEU A 330 4.45 1.77 18.16
C LEU A 330 3.14 1.03 18.38
N TRP A 331 2.55 0.43 17.33
CA TRP A 331 1.34 -0.39 17.48
C TRP A 331 1.62 -1.58 18.36
N TYR A 332 2.66 -2.35 18.05
CA TYR A 332 2.99 -3.54 18.82
C TYR A 332 3.48 -3.25 20.25
N GLU A 333 3.97 -2.05 20.52
CA GLU A 333 4.37 -1.63 21.87
C GLU A 333 3.23 -1.03 22.68
N ASN A 334 2.27 -0.36 22.05
CA ASN A 334 1.22 0.37 22.78
C ASN A 334 0.12 -0.53 23.35
N HIS A 335 0.01 -1.83 22.98
CA HIS A 335 -0.94 -2.83 23.51
C HIS A 335 -2.45 -2.49 23.55
N GLN A 336 -2.87 -1.23 23.47
CA GLN A 336 -4.26 -0.80 23.64
C GLN A 336 -5.19 -1.37 22.54
N TRP A 337 -4.71 -1.51 21.31
CA TRP A 337 -5.46 -2.18 20.24
C TRP A 337 -5.49 -3.72 20.39
N MET A 338 -4.67 -4.27 21.29
CA MET A 338 -4.64 -5.70 21.68
C MET A 338 -5.48 -6.02 22.93
N GLU A 339 -5.65 -5.08 23.86
CA GLU A 339 -6.23 -5.31 25.20
C GLU A 339 -7.70 -5.77 25.17
N ASP A 340 -8.47 -5.35 24.17
CA ASP A 340 -9.84 -5.85 23.95
C ASP A 340 -9.92 -7.34 23.56
N CYS A 341 -8.79 -8.04 23.39
CA CYS A 341 -8.78 -9.48 23.11
C CYS A 341 -8.88 -10.34 24.38
N THR A 342 -8.70 -9.77 25.57
CA THR A 342 -8.79 -10.49 26.86
C THR A 342 -10.18 -10.47 27.50
N THR A 343 -11.11 -9.67 27.00
CA THR A 343 -12.46 -9.53 27.55
C THR A 343 -13.52 -10.02 26.56
N LYS A 344 -13.69 -11.34 26.51
CA LYS A 344 -14.97 -12.06 26.28
C LYS A 344 -14.65 -13.55 26.10
N ASN A 345 -14.67 -14.26 27.23
CA ASN A 345 -15.05 -15.68 27.28
C ASN A 345 -16.57 -15.77 27.30
#